data_AF-A0A356U8N8-F1
#
_entry.id   AF-A0A356U8N8-F1
#
_cell.length_a   1.000
_cell.length_b   1.000
_cell.length_c   1.000
_cell.angle_alpha   90.00
_cell.angle_beta   90.00
_cell.angle_gamma   90.00
#
_symmetry.space_group_name_H-M   'P 1'
#
loop_
_entity.id
_entity.type
_entity.pdbx_description
1 polymer ?
#
loop_
_entity_poly.entity_id
_entity_poly.type
_entity_poly.pdbx_seq_one_letter_code
_entity_poly.pdbx_strand_id
1 'polypeptide(L)' 'AATGSEMSPNAVINNDDTKQKLGIGSSILIPRFSILDPEYSFTVPPEQTAAGTVDIMS' A
#
# COMPACT_ATOMS: atom_id res chain seq x y z
N ALA A 1 -2.31 -4.13 8.80
CA ALA A 1 -1.31 -3.20 8.23
C ALA A 1 -0.45 -3.95 7.20
N ALA A 2 0.04 -3.26 6.16
CA ALA A 2 0.89 -3.86 5.12
C ALA A 2 1.74 -2.81 4.40
N THR A 3 1.20 -2.14 3.39
CA THR A 3 1.98 -1.44 2.35
C THR A 3 2.56 -0.08 2.75
N GLY A 4 2.03 0.57 3.80
CA GLY A 4 2.44 1.92 4.21
C GLY A 4 2.21 3.00 3.14
N SER A 5 1.39 2.72 2.12
CA SER A 5 1.18 3.61 0.98
C SER A 5 0.52 4.94 1.38
N GLU A 6 -0.21 4.94 2.50
CA GLU A 6 -0.81 6.10 3.14
C GLU A 6 0.20 7.16 3.61
N MET A 7 1.51 6.88 3.59
CA MET A 7 2.59 7.82 3.92
C MET A 7 3.65 7.95 2.80
N SER A 8 3.45 7.28 1.67
CA SER A 8 4.46 7.15 0.61
C SER A 8 4.27 8.15 -0.53
N PRO A 9 5.35 8.66 -1.17
CA PRO A 9 5.26 9.43 -2.41
C PRO A 9 5.04 8.56 -3.66
N ASN A 10 4.99 7.24 -3.50
CA ASN A 10 4.98 6.28 -4.60
C ASN A 10 3.58 5.71 -4.84
N ALA A 11 3.23 5.53 -6.10
CA ALA A 11 2.06 4.76 -6.53
C ALA A 11 2.46 3.78 -7.63
N VAL A 12 1.69 2.70 -7.77
CA VAL A 12 1.90 1.70 -8.80
C VAL A 12 0.61 1.53 -9.60
N ILE A 13 0.70 1.65 -10.91
CA ILE A 13 -0.43 1.60 -11.84
C ILE A 13 -0.19 0.46 -12.82
N ASN A 14 -1.19 -0.41 -13.00
CA ASN A 14 -1.19 -1.40 -14.05
C ASN A 14 -1.76 -0.80 -15.33
N ASN A 15 -1.07 -1.01 -16.44
CA ASN A 15 -1.59 -0.78 -17.78
C ASN A 15 -2.03 -2.14 -18.35
N ASP A 16 -3.34 -2.35 -18.45
CA ASP A 16 -3.91 -3.64 -18.88
C ASP A 16 -3.68 -3.92 -20.36
N ASP A 17 -3.58 -2.88 -21.20
CA ASP A 17 -3.32 -3.01 -22.64
C ASP A 17 -1.89 -3.49 -22.91
N THR A 18 -0.90 -2.91 -22.21
CA THR A 18 0.51 -3.28 -22.37
C THR A 18 0.99 -4.34 -21.39
N LYS A 19 0.13 -4.74 -20.43
CA LYS A 19 0.43 -5.65 -19.31
C LYS A 19 1.63 -5.21 -18.47
N GLN A 20 1.84 -3.90 -18.34
CA GLN A 20 2.95 -3.33 -17.59
C GLN A 20 2.50 -2.86 -16.21
N LYS A 21 3.32 -3.15 -15.19
CA LYS A 21 3.19 -2.61 -13.83
C LYS A 21 4.17 -1.44 -13.70
N LEU A 22 3.66 -0.22 -13.66
CA LEU A 22 4.46 1.00 -13.70
C LEU A 22 4.46 1.68 -12.33
N GLY A 23 5.65 1.97 -11.80
CA GLY A 23 5.83 2.79 -10.62
C GLY A 23 5.91 4.27 -10.99
N ILE A 24 5.22 5.12 -10.22
CA ILE A 24 5.33 6.58 -10.28
C ILE A 24 5.69 7.10 -8.88
N GLY A 25 6.54 8.12 -8.82
CA GLY A 25 6.94 8.76 -7.57
C GLY A 25 7.03 10.25 -7.74
N SER A 26 6.38 11.01 -6.86
CA SER A 26 6.46 12.48 -6.85
C SER A 26 6.13 13.05 -5.49
N SER A 27 6.75 14.17 -5.12
CA SER A 27 6.47 14.86 -3.86
C SER A 27 5.03 15.36 -3.77
N ILE A 28 4.37 15.62 -4.90
CA ILE A 28 2.95 16.04 -4.92
C ILE A 28 1.98 14.90 -4.58
N LEU A 29 2.43 13.64 -4.64
CA LEU A 29 1.61 12.46 -4.35
C LEU A 29 1.60 12.11 -2.86
N ILE A 30 2.42 12.76 -2.05
CA ILE A 30 2.49 12.53 -0.61
C ILE A 30 1.16 12.94 0.03
N PRO A 31 0.46 12.03 0.73
CA PRO A 31 -0.76 12.38 1.45
C PRO A 31 -0.52 13.50 2.47
N ARG A 32 -1.45 14.46 2.56
CA ARG A 32 -1.31 15.62 3.47
C ARG A 32 -1.44 15.23 4.94
N PHE A 33 -2.20 14.18 5.21
CA PHE A 33 -2.35 13.54 6.51
C PHE A 33 -2.80 12.09 6.27
N SER A 34 -2.60 11.25 7.28
CA SER A 34 -2.96 9.82 7.23
C SER A 34 -3.75 9.49 8.50
N ILE A 35 -4.80 8.69 8.36
CA ILE A 35 -5.59 8.17 9.49
C ILE A 35 -5.40 6.66 9.52
N LEU A 36 -4.96 6.15 10.66
CA LEU A 36 -4.75 4.74 10.89
C LEU A 36 -5.64 4.30 12.05
N ASP A 37 -6.70 3.58 11.72
CA ASP A 37 -7.60 2.98 12.69
C ASP A 37 -7.37 1.46 12.74
N PRO A 38 -6.87 0.92 13.87
CA PRO A 38 -6.53 -0.49 14.00
C PRO A 38 -7.75 -1.40 13.96
N GLU A 39 -8.96 -0.93 14.24
CA GLU A 39 -10.18 -1.75 14.23
C GLU A 39 -10.45 -2.33 12.84
N TYR A 40 -10.12 -1.60 11.78
CA TYR A 40 -10.22 -2.09 10.40
C TYR A 40 -9.27 -3.25 10.09
N SER A 41 -8.25 -3.49 10.91
CA SER A 41 -7.36 -4.64 10.74
C SER A 41 -7.87 -5.92 11.42
N PHE A 42 -8.88 -5.85 12.30
CA PHE A 42 -9.31 -7.01 13.09
C PHE A 42 -10.06 -8.06 12.26
N THR A 43 -10.67 -7.67 11.15
CA THR A 43 -11.42 -8.56 10.27
C THR A 43 -10.60 -9.06 9.08
N VAL A 44 -9.30 -8.71 9.01
CA VAL A 44 -8.43 -9.13 7.90
C VAL A 44 -8.12 -10.63 8.03
N PRO A 45 -8.24 -11.43 6.94
CA PRO A 45 -7.93 -12.86 6.99
C PRO A 45 -6.50 -13.15 7.49
N PRO A 46 -6.26 -14.28 8.18
CA PRO A 46 -4.95 -14.63 8.70
C PRO A 46 -3.85 -14.68 7.63
N GLU A 47 -4.15 -15.23 6.45
CA GLU A 47 -3.18 -15.31 5.34
C GLU A 47 -2.76 -13.93 4.84
N GLN A 48 -3.72 -13.01 4.70
CA GLN A 48 -3.45 -11.64 4.28
C GLN A 48 -2.68 -10.87 5.37
N THR A 49 -2.99 -11.12 6.64
CA THR A 49 -2.24 -10.57 7.77
C THR A 49 -0.79 -11.04 7.77
N ALA A 50 -0.53 -12.33 7.50
CA ALA A 50 0.82 -12.87 7.40
C ALA A 50 1.58 -12.26 6.22
N ALA A 51 0.98 -12.22 5.02
CA ALA A 51 1.59 -11.60 3.85
C ALA A 51 1.89 -10.11 4.06
N GLY A 52 0.95 -9.36 4.63
CA GLY A 52 1.15 -7.95 4.97
C GLY A 52 2.24 -7.72 6.01
N THR A 53 2.40 -8.63 6.97
CA THR A 53 3.49 -8.56 7.96
C THR A 53 4.85 -8.75 7.30
N VAL A 54 4.95 -9.65 6.32
CA VAL A 54 6.20 -9.83 5.55
C VAL A 54 6.49 -8.61 4.68
N ASP A 55 5.48 -8.01 4.05
CA ASP A 55 5.59 -6.77 3.25
C ASP A 55 6.10 -5.59 4.10
N ILE A 56 5.71 -5.50 5.38
CA ILE A 56 6.24 -4.48 6.31
C ILE A 56 7.74 -4.66 6.57
N MET A 57 8.25 -5.89 6.53
CA MET A 57 9.65 -6.21 6.87
C MET A 57 10.63 -6.07 5.69
N SER A 58 10.14 -6.01 4.45
CA SER A 58 10.96 -5.95 3.22
C SER A 58 11.34 -4.54 2.82
#